data_AF-A0A922TI42-F1
#
_entry.id   AF-A0A922TI42-F1
#
_cell.length_a   1.000
_cell.length_b   1.000
_cell.length_c   1.000
_cell.angle_alpha   90.00
_cell.angle_beta   90.00
_cell.angle_gamma   90.00
#
_symmetry.space_group_name_H-M   'P 1'
#
loop_
_entity.id
_entity.type
_entity.pdbx_description
1 polymer ?
#
loop_
_entity_poly.entity_id
_entity_poly.type
_entity_poly.pdbx_seq_one_letter_code
_entity_poly.pdbx_strand_id
1 'polypeptide(L)'
;MRGYYIVGNSKFGQSIFLKITHAVEEGKKTFPFTTGQNQYDFLDYDDFCKQVVAAISQNKVNGIINICSGKPEKLSDRVEKFIRDNNYDIKLEYGSFPDRPYDSKAVWGNDKKISEILKNEKD
;
A
#
# COMPACT_ATOMS: atom_id res chain seq x y z
N MET A 1 -0.96 -15.69 -7.65
CA MET A 1 -1.47 -14.39 -7.13
C MET A 1 -0.46 -13.30 -7.44
N ARG A 2 -0.89 -12.03 -7.52
CA ARG A 2 -0.02 -10.85 -7.66
C ARG A 2 -0.41 -9.82 -6.60
N GLY A 3 0.47 -9.59 -5.62
CA GLY A 3 0.25 -8.58 -4.58
C GLY A 3 0.57 -7.17 -5.08
N TYR A 4 -0.30 -6.21 -4.75
CA TYR A 4 -0.06 -4.78 -4.96
C TYR A 4 0.59 -4.15 -3.72
N TYR A 5 0.56 -2.83 -3.56
CA TYR A 5 1.37 -2.15 -2.54
C TYR A 5 0.86 -2.45 -1.13
N ILE A 6 1.46 -3.43 -0.46
CA ILE A 6 1.07 -3.85 0.89
C ILE A 6 1.57 -2.84 1.91
N VAL A 7 0.67 -2.36 2.77
CA VAL A 7 0.98 -1.45 3.86
C VAL A 7 0.88 -2.19 5.19
N GLY A 8 1.97 -2.23 5.94
CA GLY A 8 2.03 -2.84 7.25
C GLY A 8 3.10 -2.16 8.10
N ASN A 9 2.98 -2.31 9.41
CA ASN A 9 3.90 -1.72 10.38
C ASN A 9 4.95 -2.74 10.90
N SER A 10 5.30 -3.74 10.09
CA SER A 10 6.27 -4.77 10.48
C SER A 10 7.70 -4.22 10.46
N LYS A 11 8.52 -4.52 11.48
CA LYS A 11 9.91 -4.05 11.60
C LYS A 11 10.90 -4.54 10.52
N PHE A 12 10.44 -5.36 9.59
CA PHE A 12 11.27 -5.94 8.53
C PHE A 12 10.81 -5.43 7.17
N GLY A 13 11.69 -4.72 6.44
CA GLY A 13 11.43 -4.28 5.07
C GLY A 13 12.09 -2.95 4.73
N GLN A 14 11.85 -2.47 3.50
CA GLN A 14 12.42 -1.24 2.95
C GLN A 14 11.37 -0.33 2.28
N SER A 15 10.09 -0.54 2.62
CA SER A 15 9.00 0.32 2.14
C SER A 15 9.12 1.71 2.73
N ILE A 16 8.45 2.69 2.11
CA ILE A 16 8.47 4.06 2.61
C ILE A 16 7.87 4.18 4.02
N PHE A 17 6.79 3.44 4.30
CA PHE A 17 6.14 3.42 5.61
C PHE A 17 7.12 2.99 6.71
N LEU A 18 7.96 1.99 6.42
CA LEU A 18 8.97 1.52 7.36
C LEU A 18 10.12 2.50 7.54
N LYS A 19 10.56 3.15 6.45
CA LYS A 19 11.58 4.20 6.55
C LYS A 19 11.10 5.37 7.39
N ILE A 20 9.81 5.70 7.33
CA ILE A 20 9.20 6.72 8.19
C ILE A 20 9.15 6.24 9.64
N THR A 21 8.68 5.01 9.90
CA THR A 21 8.71 4.43 11.27
C THR A 21 10.13 4.46 11.85
N HIS A 22 11.14 4.03 11.11
CA HIS A 22 12.53 4.10 11.58
C HIS A 22 13.00 5.54 11.83
N ALA A 23 12.66 6.49 10.96
CA ALA A 23 13.02 7.90 11.17
C ALA A 23 12.40 8.45 12.46
N VAL A 24 11.15 8.07 12.78
CA VAL A 24 10.47 8.42 14.03
C VAL A 24 11.18 7.77 15.23
N GLU A 25 11.53 6.48 15.15
CA GLU A 25 12.26 5.76 16.20
C GLU A 25 13.66 6.35 16.45
N GLU A 26 14.32 6.89 15.42
CA GLU A 26 15.57 7.65 15.50
C GLU A 26 15.39 9.08 16.06
N GLY A 27 14.16 9.51 16.35
CA GLY A 27 13.85 10.83 16.89
C GLY A 27 13.86 11.96 15.87
N LYS A 28 13.84 11.66 14.56
CA LYS A 28 13.78 12.67 13.50
C LYS A 28 12.41 13.34 13.49
N LYS A 29 12.41 14.65 13.26
CA LYS A 29 11.19 15.47 13.13
C LYS A 29 10.76 15.68 11.68
N THR A 30 11.64 15.36 10.74
CA THR A 30 11.36 15.49 9.31
C THR A 30 11.78 14.25 8.54
N PHE A 31 11.10 14.03 7.41
CA PHE A 31 11.39 12.93 6.48
C PHE A 31 11.43 13.45 5.05
N PRO A 32 12.55 13.27 4.31
CA PRO A 32 12.67 13.75 2.94
C PRO A 32 11.75 12.95 2.00
N PHE A 33 10.95 13.64 1.22
CA PHE A 33 9.87 13.05 0.42
C PHE A 33 9.84 13.61 -1.01
N THR A 34 9.23 12.87 -1.93
CA THR A 34 9.00 13.34 -3.31
C THR A 34 7.80 14.29 -3.35
N THR A 35 7.24 14.60 -4.54
CA THR A 35 5.97 15.35 -4.61
C THR A 35 4.77 14.55 -4.09
N GLY A 36 4.92 13.23 -3.95
CA GLY A 36 3.86 12.31 -3.52
C GLY A 36 2.70 12.16 -4.49
N GLN A 37 2.77 12.74 -5.71
CA GLN A 37 1.63 12.79 -6.63
C GLN A 37 1.37 11.49 -7.39
N ASN A 38 2.37 10.60 -7.48
CA ASN A 38 2.18 9.28 -8.09
C ASN A 38 1.15 8.47 -7.27
N GLN A 39 0.29 7.76 -7.98
CA GLN A 39 -0.78 6.96 -7.38
C GLN A 39 -0.47 5.47 -7.45
N TYR A 40 -0.78 4.79 -6.36
CA TYR A 40 -0.59 3.36 -6.23
C TYR A 40 -1.84 2.71 -5.65
N ASP A 41 -1.97 1.40 -5.84
CA ASP A 41 -2.99 0.59 -5.19
C ASP A 41 -2.44 0.05 -3.87
N PHE A 42 -2.82 0.73 -2.79
CA PHE A 42 -2.45 0.36 -1.43
C PHE A 42 -3.46 -0.62 -0.85
N LEU A 43 -2.94 -1.64 -0.15
CA LEU A 43 -3.75 -2.61 0.57
C LEU A 43 -3.16 -2.82 1.97
N ASP A 44 -3.99 -2.64 3.00
CA ASP A 44 -3.59 -2.90 4.37
C ASP A 44 -3.26 -4.40 4.58
N TYR A 45 -2.25 -4.68 5.40
CA TYR A 45 -1.74 -6.05 5.58
C TYR A 45 -2.83 -7.05 5.99
N ASP A 46 -3.74 -6.65 6.88
CA ASP A 46 -4.85 -7.50 7.30
C ASP A 46 -5.80 -7.83 6.15
N ASP A 47 -6.07 -6.86 5.27
CA ASP A 47 -6.93 -7.06 4.10
C ASP A 47 -6.21 -7.88 3.02
N PHE A 48 -4.90 -7.71 2.86
CA PHE A 48 -4.08 -8.59 2.05
C PHE A 48 -4.18 -10.04 2.53
N CYS A 49 -4.01 -10.30 3.83
CA CYS A 49 -4.12 -11.64 4.40
C CYS A 49 -5.51 -12.24 4.17
N LYS A 50 -6.60 -11.49 4.41
CA LYS A 50 -7.96 -11.96 4.12
C LYS A 50 -8.15 -12.34 2.66
N GLN A 51 -7.72 -11.48 1.73
CA GLN A 51 -7.82 -11.76 0.30
C GLN A 51 -7.00 -12.98 -0.13
N VAL A 52 -5.81 -13.17 0.44
CA VAL A 52 -4.99 -14.37 0.17
C VAL A 52 -5.70 -15.63 0.65
N VAL A 53 -6.21 -15.64 1.88
CA VAL A 53 -6.95 -16.77 2.44
C VAL A 53 -8.16 -17.11 1.56
N ALA A 54 -8.95 -16.11 1.18
CA ALA A 54 -10.09 -16.31 0.29
C ALA A 54 -9.69 -16.89 -1.07
N ALA A 55 -8.61 -16.37 -1.66
CA ALA A 55 -8.13 -16.81 -2.97
C ALA A 55 -7.64 -18.26 -2.98
N ILE A 56 -6.98 -18.73 -1.90
CA ILE A 56 -6.47 -20.10 -1.79
C ILE A 56 -7.54 -21.11 -1.33
N SER A 57 -8.59 -20.65 -0.64
CA SER A 57 -9.63 -21.51 -0.08
C SER A 57 -10.70 -21.91 -1.10
N GLN A 58 -10.66 -21.33 -2.29
CA GLN A 58 -11.63 -21.55 -3.38
C GLN A 58 -10.97 -22.17 -4.63
N ASN A 59 -11.77 -22.84 -5.46
CA ASN A 59 -11.33 -23.48 -6.70
C ASN A 59 -12.15 -23.09 -7.95
N LYS A 60 -13.06 -22.11 -7.82
CA LYS A 60 -13.97 -21.63 -8.90
C LYS A 60 -13.30 -20.61 -9.80
N VAL A 61 -12.65 -19.60 -9.22
CA VAL A 61 -11.97 -18.51 -9.93
C VAL A 61 -10.52 -18.89 -10.16
N ASN A 62 -10.12 -18.99 -11.42
CA ASN A 62 -8.83 -19.53 -11.84
C ASN A 62 -7.89 -18.49 -12.49
N GLY A 63 -6.63 -18.88 -12.66
CA GLY A 63 -5.58 -18.09 -13.30
C GLY A 63 -4.93 -17.05 -12.38
N ILE A 64 -4.37 -15.98 -12.96
CA ILE A 64 -3.76 -14.91 -12.18
C ILE A 64 -4.86 -14.11 -11.48
N ILE A 65 -4.75 -14.01 -10.16
CA ILE A 65 -5.61 -13.22 -9.26
C ILE A 65 -4.74 -12.10 -8.66
N ASN A 66 -5.16 -10.85 -8.85
CA ASN A 66 -4.54 -9.70 -8.20
C ASN A 66 -5.09 -9.59 -6.77
N ILE A 67 -4.19 -9.41 -5.80
CA ILE A 67 -4.51 -9.14 -4.41
C ILE A 67 -4.27 -7.64 -4.22
N CYS A 68 -5.34 -6.87 -4.24
CA CYS A 68 -5.33 -5.42 -4.41
C CYS A 68 -6.63 -4.78 -3.90
N SER A 69 -6.63 -3.46 -3.75
CA SER A 69 -7.84 -2.68 -3.45
C SER A 69 -8.68 -2.36 -4.69
N GLY A 70 -8.05 -2.39 -5.88
CA GLY A 70 -8.68 -2.02 -7.14
C GLY A 70 -8.75 -0.52 -7.38
N LYS A 71 -8.19 0.30 -6.48
CA LYS A 71 -8.32 1.75 -6.50
C LYS A 71 -6.95 2.42 -6.38
N PRO A 72 -6.66 3.44 -7.19
CA PRO A 72 -5.47 4.25 -7.02
C PRO A 72 -5.66 5.27 -5.89
N GLU A 73 -4.61 5.49 -5.11
CA GLU A 73 -4.51 6.52 -4.07
C GLU A 73 -3.14 7.19 -4.17
N LYS A 74 -3.06 8.51 -3.93
CA LYS A 74 -1.80 9.24 -3.98
C LYS A 74 -0.85 8.77 -2.87
N LEU A 75 0.44 8.69 -3.18
CA LEU A 75 1.46 8.36 -2.20
C LEU A 75 1.46 9.35 -1.03
N SER A 76 1.28 10.66 -1.29
CA SER A 76 1.16 11.69 -0.24
C SER A 76 0.05 11.38 0.73
N ASP A 77 -1.17 11.18 0.21
CA ASP A 77 -2.39 11.04 1.00
C ASP A 77 -2.29 9.79 1.88
N ARG A 78 -1.79 8.69 1.32
CA ARG A 78 -1.60 7.44 2.05
C ARG A 78 -0.54 7.56 3.13
N VAL A 79 0.59 8.22 2.86
CA VAL A 79 1.68 8.40 3.83
C VAL A 79 1.26 9.33 4.96
N GLU A 80 0.56 10.42 4.66
CA GLU A 80 0.02 11.33 5.68
C GLU A 80 -1.02 10.64 6.56
N LYS A 81 -1.91 9.83 5.96
CA LYS A 81 -2.82 8.96 6.71
C LYS A 81 -2.05 8.02 7.63
N PHE A 82 -0.98 7.38 7.16
CA PHE A 82 -0.16 6.49 7.98
C PHE A 82 0.51 7.21 9.16
N ILE A 83 1.09 8.40 8.94
CA ILE A 83 1.68 9.23 10.01
C ILE A 83 0.63 9.56 11.07
N ARG A 84 -0.55 10.01 10.63
CA ARG A 84 -1.66 10.39 11.52
C ARG A 84 -2.20 9.18 12.30
N ASP A 85 -2.47 8.06 11.63
CA ASP A 85 -3.06 6.87 12.25
C ASP A 85 -2.13 6.23 13.30
N ASN A 86 -0.81 6.40 13.16
CA ASN A 86 0.19 5.94 14.12
C ASN A 86 0.63 7.02 15.14
N ASN A 87 0.02 8.22 15.11
CA ASN A 87 0.38 9.35 15.97
C ASN A 87 1.88 9.71 15.94
N TYR A 88 2.50 9.67 14.75
CA TYR A 88 3.92 10.00 14.61
C TYR A 88 4.15 11.52 14.56
N ASP A 89 5.09 12.00 15.37
CA ASP A 89 5.54 13.40 15.38
C ASP A 89 6.68 13.62 14.37
N ILE A 90 6.34 13.49 13.09
CA ILE A 90 7.26 13.68 11.95
C ILE A 90 6.54 14.38 10.79
N LYS A 91 7.24 15.30 10.11
CA LYS A 91 6.70 16.05 8.96
C LYS A 91 7.39 15.65 7.66
N LEU A 92 6.63 15.60 6.58
CA LEU A 92 7.18 15.34 5.24
C LEU A 92 7.82 16.61 4.67
N GLU A 93 9.07 16.51 4.22
CA GLU A 93 9.73 17.53 3.41
C GLU A 93 9.47 17.22 1.94
N TYR A 94 8.42 17.82 1.38
CA TYR A 94 8.04 17.64 -0.01
C TYR A 94 9.09 18.24 -0.96
N GLY A 95 9.43 17.49 -2.01
CA GLY A 95 10.35 17.94 -3.05
C GLY A 95 11.83 17.80 -2.70
N SER A 96 12.17 17.19 -1.55
CA SER A 96 13.56 16.85 -1.21
C SER A 96 14.18 15.85 -2.19
N PHE A 97 13.34 15.09 -2.90
CA PHE A 97 13.74 14.24 -4.02
C PHE A 97 12.94 14.56 -5.29
N PRO A 98 13.58 14.54 -6.47
CA PRO A 98 12.86 14.70 -7.73
C PRO A 98 11.96 13.49 -7.99
N ASP A 99 10.82 13.73 -8.64
CA ASP A 99 10.01 12.64 -9.18
C ASP A 99 10.78 11.92 -10.28
N ARG A 100 10.64 10.59 -10.34
CA ARG A 100 11.28 9.78 -11.36
C ARG A 100 10.53 9.94 -12.69
N PRO A 101 11.17 10.41 -13.77
CA PRO A 101 10.48 10.71 -15.02
C PRO A 101 9.92 9.47 -15.73
N TYR A 102 10.47 8.29 -15.43
CA TYR A 102 10.04 7.00 -16.00
C TYR A 102 9.00 6.28 -15.14
N ASP A 103 8.69 6.75 -13.93
CA ASP A 103 7.65 6.14 -13.11
C ASP A 103 6.27 6.45 -13.69
N SER A 104 5.42 5.42 -13.76
CA SER A 104 4.02 5.60 -14.12
C SER A 104 3.32 6.50 -13.09
N LYS A 105 2.52 7.44 -13.57
CA LYS A 105 1.78 8.38 -12.71
C LYS A 105 0.72 7.70 -11.85
N ALA A 106 0.19 6.56 -12.30
CA ALA A 106 -0.77 5.77 -11.56
C ALA A 106 -0.63 4.28 -11.91
N VAL A 107 -0.65 3.39 -10.90
CA VAL A 107 -0.64 1.94 -11.06
C VAL A 107 -1.61 1.30 -10.08
N TRP A 108 -2.57 0.51 -10.57
CA TRP A 108 -3.51 -0.21 -9.73
C TRP A 108 -3.91 -1.58 -10.29
N GLY A 109 -4.46 -2.42 -9.44
CA GLY A 109 -4.92 -3.75 -9.80
C GLY A 109 -6.33 -3.74 -10.36
N ASN A 110 -6.64 -4.69 -11.24
CA ASN A 110 -8.02 -5.03 -11.53
C ASN A 110 -8.49 -6.05 -10.48
N ASP A 111 -9.45 -5.63 -9.64
CA ASP A 111 -9.96 -6.38 -8.49
C ASP A 111 -11.10 -7.33 -8.84
N LYS A 112 -11.61 -7.36 -10.09
CA LYS A 112 -12.80 -8.15 -10.47
C LYS A 112 -12.79 -9.57 -9.93
N LYS A 113 -11.67 -10.29 -10.08
CA LYS A 113 -11.53 -11.68 -9.62
C LYS A 113 -11.55 -11.81 -8.10
N ILE A 114 -10.83 -10.95 -7.38
CA ILE A 114 -10.80 -11.04 -5.92
C ILE A 114 -12.12 -10.59 -5.31
N SER A 115 -12.78 -9.59 -5.91
CA SER A 115 -14.12 -9.16 -5.56
C SER A 115 -15.18 -10.23 -5.82
N GLU A 116 -15.03 -11.05 -6.87
CA GLU A 116 -15.88 -12.24 -7.09
C GLU A 116 -15.64 -13.31 -6.03
N ILE A 117 -14.38 -13.63 -5.72
CA ILE A 117 -14.02 -14.61 -4.70
C ILE A 117 -14.60 -14.22 -3.32
N LEU A 118 -14.40 -12.97 -2.89
CA LEU A 118 -14.87 -12.48 -1.59
C LEU A 118 -16.41 -12.41 -1.48
N LYS A 119 -17.12 -12.30 -2.61
CA LYS A 119 -18.59 -12.38 -2.63
C LYS A 119 -19.04 -13.82 -2.41
N ASN A 120 -18.40 -14.77 -3.08
CA ASN A 120 -18.74 -16.19 -3.00
C ASN A 120 -18.37 -16.84 -1.66
N GLU A 121 -17.51 -16.22 -0.83
CA GLU A 121 -17.24 -16.66 0.55
C GLU A 121 -18.39 -16.39 1.53
N LYS A 122 -19.29 -15.47 1.19
CA LYS A 122 -20.42 -15.09 2.05
C LYS A 122 -21.66 -15.97 1.86
N ASP A 123 -21.60 -16.89 0.91
CA ASP A 123 -22.62 -17.90 0.61
C ASP A 123 -22.24 -19.25 1.25
#